data_AF-A0A8J0TFS5-F1
#
_entry.id   AF-A0A8J0TFS5-F1
#
_cell.length_a   1.000
_cell.length_b   1.000
_cell.length_c   1.000
_cell.angle_alpha   90.00
_cell.angle_beta   90.00
_cell.angle_gamma   90.00
#
_symmetry.space_group_name_H-M   'P 1'
#
loop_
_entity.id
_entity.type
_entity.pdbx_description
1 polymer ?
#
loop_
_entity_poly.entity_id
_entity_poly.type
_entity_poly.pdbx_seq_one_letter_code
_entity_poly.pdbx_strand_id
1 'polypeptide(L)'
;MTSGKASKELLQMDLYGLLGVGPHATGKQIKKAYRQKALTCHPDKNPDNPRAAELFHQLSQALEVLTDGAAKVAYDNLRKAKEAAAKRTQNLDEKRKKVKLDLEAREREAQTRVTEEDKAQVARTLKQEIIRLLEEESRQLEEQQRQVQEQIKAEMTQRLQGQSASDAVDGTLSAKLKLKWKYKKDDETRGGYTEDVLRMLLQKYGQVTHLLISSKKGTAIAEFSSFKAAEMAVRNESGLLSNPLTLSWLGTPPPSTVQENCSWSYVSTHSVPSQGSVQSERDFESLVMMKMRQAAERQKLMEQMQREDEDLNT
;
A
#
# COMPACT_ATOMS: atom_id res chain seq x y z
N MET A 1 16.30 -31.41 22.17
CA MET A 1 15.08 -31.21 21.34
C MET A 1 15.19 -31.80 19.92
N THR A 2 16.22 -32.62 19.62
CA THR A 2 16.47 -33.18 18.27
C THR A 2 15.64 -34.41 17.92
N SER A 3 15.12 -35.14 18.91
CA SER A 3 14.40 -36.42 18.69
C SER A 3 13.08 -36.24 17.90
N GLY A 4 12.29 -35.20 18.18
CA GLY A 4 11.00 -34.98 17.51
C GLY A 4 11.09 -34.59 16.03
N LYS A 5 12.21 -33.97 15.60
CA LYS A 5 12.43 -33.61 14.19
C LYS A 5 12.72 -34.85 13.34
N ALA A 6 13.56 -35.75 13.85
CA ALA A 6 13.90 -37.01 13.17
C ALA A 6 12.67 -37.92 12.99
N SER A 7 11.80 -38.02 13.99
CA SER A 7 10.55 -38.79 13.89
C SER A 7 9.59 -38.25 12.83
N LYS A 8 9.50 -36.92 12.70
CA LYS A 8 8.64 -36.27 11.69
C LYS A 8 9.17 -36.49 10.27
N GLU A 9 10.48 -36.47 10.10
CA GLU A 9 11.16 -36.69 8.82
C GLU A 9 10.97 -38.13 8.33
N LEU A 10 11.09 -39.12 9.22
CA LEU A 10 10.79 -40.53 8.91
C LEU A 10 9.35 -40.76 8.41
N LEU A 11 8.36 -40.06 8.98
CA LEU A 11 6.95 -40.16 8.57
C LEU A 11 6.68 -39.48 7.20
N GLN A 12 7.60 -38.64 6.72
CA GLN A 12 7.54 -38.05 5.39
C GLN A 12 8.24 -38.92 4.34
N MET A 13 9.23 -39.70 4.74
CA MET A 13 9.99 -40.59 3.86
C MET A 13 9.25 -41.89 3.51
N ASP A 14 9.59 -42.46 2.36
CA ASP A 14 9.14 -43.80 1.97
C ASP A 14 10.04 -44.88 2.60
N LEU A 15 9.60 -45.46 3.72
CA LEU A 15 10.35 -46.48 4.46
C LEU A 15 10.50 -47.78 3.68
N TYR A 16 9.49 -48.16 2.89
CA TYR A 16 9.54 -49.35 2.02
C TYR A 16 10.51 -49.12 0.85
N GLY A 17 10.44 -47.95 0.22
CA GLY A 17 11.37 -47.52 -0.83
C GLY A 17 12.81 -47.43 -0.33
N LEU A 18 13.02 -46.92 0.90
CA LEU A 18 14.34 -46.85 1.53
C LEU A 18 14.96 -48.23 1.72
N LEU A 19 14.18 -49.24 2.09
CA LEU A 19 14.61 -50.64 2.17
C LEU A 19 14.63 -51.35 0.81
N GLY A 20 14.04 -50.76 -0.22
CA GLY A 20 13.95 -51.35 -1.57
C GLY A 20 12.99 -52.54 -1.64
N VAL A 21 11.94 -52.51 -0.81
CA VAL A 21 10.92 -53.57 -0.74
C VAL A 21 9.55 -53.01 -1.11
N GLY A 22 8.66 -53.87 -1.58
CA GLY A 22 7.28 -53.47 -1.84
C GLY A 22 6.48 -53.21 -0.55
N PRO A 23 5.35 -52.48 -0.62
CA PRO A 23 4.49 -52.20 0.54
C PRO A 23 3.86 -53.46 1.16
N HIS A 24 3.78 -54.54 0.38
CA HIS A 24 3.28 -55.84 0.84
C HIS A 24 4.38 -56.80 1.32
N ALA A 25 5.61 -56.31 1.54
CA ALA A 25 6.71 -57.15 1.98
C ALA A 25 6.46 -57.73 3.38
N THR A 26 6.80 -59.01 3.53
CA THR A 26 6.76 -59.72 4.80
C THR A 26 7.90 -59.27 5.72
N GLY A 27 7.73 -59.39 7.05
CA GLY A 27 8.78 -59.05 8.01
C GLY A 27 10.12 -59.77 7.75
N LYS A 28 10.09 -60.99 7.19
CA LYS A 28 11.29 -61.73 6.79
C LYS A 28 12.01 -61.06 5.60
N GLN A 29 11.26 -60.58 4.60
CA GLN A 29 11.81 -59.86 3.45
C GLN A 29 12.38 -58.49 3.86
N ILE A 30 11.68 -57.76 4.74
CA ILE A 30 12.12 -56.48 5.31
C ILE A 30 13.47 -56.65 6.04
N LYS A 31 13.57 -57.64 6.94
CA LYS A 31 14.84 -57.95 7.64
C LYS A 31 15.96 -58.37 6.69
N LYS A 32 15.65 -59.13 5.65
CA LYS A 32 16.65 -59.55 4.63
C LYS A 32 17.17 -58.35 3.85
N ALA A 33 16.29 -57.47 3.38
CA ALA A 33 16.64 -56.27 2.63
C ALA A 33 17.44 -55.28 3.48
N TYR A 34 17.06 -55.11 4.75
CA TYR A 34 17.85 -54.32 5.70
C TYR A 34 19.28 -54.85 5.81
N ARG A 35 19.48 -56.15 6.05
CA ARG A 35 20.84 -56.72 6.16
C ARG A 35 21.68 -56.48 4.91
N GLN A 36 21.09 -56.62 3.73
CA GLN A 36 21.80 -56.38 2.47
C GLN A 36 22.22 -54.90 2.34
N LYS A 37 21.30 -53.96 2.58
CA LYS A 37 21.61 -52.53 2.50
C LYS A 37 22.54 -52.04 3.60
N ALA A 38 22.39 -52.57 4.81
CA ALA A 38 23.24 -52.24 5.95
C ALA A 38 24.71 -52.63 5.71
N LEU A 39 24.96 -53.75 5.02
CA LEU A 39 26.32 -54.15 4.63
C LEU A 39 26.95 -53.18 3.63
N THR A 40 26.15 -52.68 2.67
CA THR A 40 26.61 -51.71 1.67
C THR A 40 26.87 -50.34 2.28
N CYS A 41 26.00 -49.90 3.20
CA CYS A 41 26.07 -48.58 3.83
C CYS A 41 26.76 -48.57 5.20
N HIS A 42 27.53 -49.61 5.55
CA HIS A 42 28.14 -49.71 6.87
C HIS A 42 29.22 -48.60 7.04
N PRO A 43 29.22 -47.85 8.16
CA PRO A 43 30.16 -46.74 8.36
C PRO A 43 31.62 -47.21 8.41
N ASP A 44 31.89 -48.39 8.96
CA ASP A 44 33.24 -48.99 9.01
C ASP A 44 33.80 -49.35 7.62
N LYS A 45 32.94 -49.70 6.66
CA LYS A 45 33.36 -50.01 5.28
C LYS A 45 33.42 -48.77 4.39
N ASN A 46 32.81 -47.67 4.82
CA ASN A 46 32.73 -46.42 4.07
C ASN A 46 33.12 -45.22 4.96
N PRO A 47 34.34 -45.20 5.53
CA PRO A 47 34.76 -44.14 6.45
C PRO A 47 34.79 -42.75 5.79
N ASP A 48 34.99 -42.69 4.47
CA ASP A 48 35.09 -41.44 3.71
C ASP A 48 33.74 -40.84 3.31
N ASN A 49 32.62 -41.54 3.55
CA ASN A 49 31.29 -41.11 3.13
C ASN A 49 30.39 -40.77 4.33
N PRO A 50 30.21 -39.48 4.69
CA PRO A 50 29.35 -39.10 5.80
C PRO A 50 27.87 -39.47 5.57
N ARG A 51 27.43 -39.59 4.31
CA ARG A 51 26.06 -40.04 3.98
C ARG A 51 25.84 -41.51 4.29
N ALA A 52 26.89 -42.34 4.35
CA ALA A 52 26.74 -43.76 4.70
C ALA A 52 26.22 -43.91 6.13
N ALA A 53 26.72 -43.10 7.07
CA ALA A 53 26.25 -43.09 8.46
C ALA A 53 24.78 -42.63 8.57
N GLU A 54 24.40 -41.57 7.84
CA GLU A 54 23.01 -41.07 7.80
C GLU A 54 22.05 -42.11 7.22
N LEU A 55 22.40 -42.71 6.07
CA LEU A 55 21.59 -43.76 5.44
C LEU A 55 21.48 -44.99 6.32
N PHE A 56 22.56 -45.41 6.98
CA PHE A 56 22.54 -46.52 7.92
C PHE A 56 21.59 -46.25 9.11
N HIS A 57 21.60 -45.02 9.62
CA HIS A 57 20.69 -44.60 10.67
C HIS A 57 19.22 -44.63 10.20
N GLN A 58 18.93 -44.06 9.03
CA GLN A 58 17.59 -44.08 8.43
C GLN A 58 17.10 -45.50 8.15
N LEU A 59 17.97 -46.39 7.65
CA LEU A 59 17.66 -47.81 7.42
C LEU A 59 17.30 -48.53 8.72
N SER A 60 18.01 -48.20 9.81
CA SER A 60 17.77 -48.80 11.13
C SER A 60 16.43 -48.33 11.72
N GLN A 61 16.13 -47.04 11.58
CA GLN A 61 14.82 -46.48 11.96
C GLN A 61 13.67 -47.05 11.11
N ALA A 62 13.88 -47.21 9.80
CA ALA A 62 12.89 -47.84 8.93
C ALA A 62 12.62 -49.29 9.32
N LEU A 63 13.66 -50.05 9.67
CA LEU A 63 13.51 -51.42 10.17
C LEU A 63 12.70 -51.45 11.47
N GLU A 64 12.97 -50.56 12.41
CA GLU A 64 12.28 -50.47 13.69
C GLU A 64 10.77 -50.24 13.50
N VAL A 65 10.41 -49.23 12.71
CA VAL A 65 9.01 -48.88 12.42
C VAL A 65 8.28 -49.99 11.66
N LEU A 66 8.96 -50.66 10.71
CA LEU A 66 8.34 -51.69 9.88
C LEU A 66 8.32 -53.09 10.53
N THR A 67 9.09 -53.29 11.60
CA THR A 67 9.12 -54.54 12.36
C THR A 67 8.13 -54.53 13.53
N ASP A 68 7.87 -53.37 14.13
CA ASP A 68 6.80 -53.22 15.12
C ASP A 68 5.42 -53.21 14.43
N GLY A 69 4.55 -54.12 14.85
CA GLY A 69 3.20 -54.25 14.29
C GLY A 69 2.35 -53.00 14.49
N ALA A 70 2.46 -52.33 15.65
CA ALA A 70 1.69 -51.13 15.93
C ALA A 70 2.19 -49.94 15.09
N ALA A 71 3.51 -49.70 15.09
CA ALA A 71 4.13 -48.64 14.29
C ALA A 71 3.90 -48.83 12.78
N LYS A 72 3.99 -50.08 12.28
CA LYS A 72 3.74 -50.39 10.87
C LYS A 72 2.31 -50.04 10.47
N VAL A 73 1.32 -50.43 11.28
CA VAL A 73 -0.09 -50.12 11.00
C VAL A 73 -0.33 -48.62 11.00
N ALA A 74 0.25 -47.89 11.96
CA ALA A 74 0.15 -46.43 12.01
C ALA A 74 0.77 -45.75 10.77
N TYR A 75 1.94 -46.23 10.34
CA TYR A 75 2.61 -45.75 9.14
C TYR A 75 1.80 -46.02 7.86
N ASP A 76 1.29 -47.24 7.71
CA ASP A 76 0.47 -47.64 6.56
C ASP A 76 -0.82 -46.82 6.49
N ASN A 77 -1.46 -46.55 7.63
CA ASN A 77 -2.64 -45.69 7.72
C ASN A 77 -2.33 -44.25 7.32
N LEU A 78 -1.20 -43.69 7.80
CA LEU A 78 -0.76 -42.35 7.42
C LEU A 78 -0.52 -42.24 5.90
N ARG A 79 0.12 -43.26 5.30
CA ARG A 79 0.33 -43.30 3.85
C ARG A 79 -0.97 -43.29 3.07
N LYS A 80 -1.91 -44.16 3.45
CA LYS A 80 -3.24 -44.23 2.80
C LYS A 80 -4.00 -42.91 2.94
N ALA A 81 -3.94 -42.27 4.11
CA ALA A 81 -4.58 -40.97 4.32
C ALA A 81 -3.98 -39.88 3.43
N LYS A 82 -2.64 -39.83 3.29
CA LYS A 82 -1.95 -38.90 2.39
C LYS A 82 -2.34 -39.12 0.92
N GLU A 83 -2.36 -40.38 0.47
CA GLU A 83 -2.75 -40.72 -0.90
C GLU A 83 -4.22 -40.36 -1.17
N ALA A 84 -5.12 -40.66 -0.24
CA ALA A 84 -6.53 -40.30 -0.34
C ALA A 84 -6.72 -38.76 -0.37
N ALA A 85 -5.95 -38.01 0.42
CA ALA A 85 -5.96 -36.56 0.39
C ALA A 85 -5.48 -36.01 -0.96
N ALA A 86 -4.36 -36.54 -1.48
CA ALA A 86 -3.83 -36.15 -2.78
C ALA A 86 -4.84 -36.42 -3.92
N LYS A 87 -5.48 -37.59 -3.90
CA LYS A 87 -6.53 -37.95 -4.88
C LYS A 87 -7.75 -37.03 -4.79
N ARG A 88 -8.16 -36.63 -3.58
CA ARG A 88 -9.25 -35.65 -3.40
C ARG A 88 -8.89 -34.31 -4.01
N THR A 89 -7.68 -33.81 -3.76
CA THR A 89 -7.19 -32.55 -4.35
C THR A 89 -7.16 -32.65 -5.87
N GLN A 90 -6.59 -33.71 -6.43
CA GLN A 90 -6.57 -33.95 -7.87
C GLN A 90 -7.99 -33.95 -8.48
N ASN A 91 -8.93 -34.67 -7.86
CA ASN A 91 -10.32 -34.70 -8.33
C ASN A 91 -10.99 -33.31 -8.29
N LEU A 92 -10.66 -32.48 -7.28
CA LEU A 92 -11.15 -31.10 -7.22
C LEU A 92 -10.57 -30.25 -8.36
N ASP A 93 -9.28 -30.41 -8.64
CA ASP A 93 -8.61 -29.67 -9.71
C ASP A 93 -9.13 -30.07 -11.10
N GLU A 94 -9.39 -31.37 -11.32
CA GLU A 94 -10.03 -31.86 -12.54
C GLU A 94 -11.45 -31.31 -12.71
N LYS A 95 -12.24 -31.26 -11.63
CA LYS A 95 -13.57 -30.64 -11.64
C LYS A 95 -13.50 -29.14 -11.94
N ARG A 96 -12.59 -28.41 -11.28
CA ARG A 96 -12.35 -26.97 -11.52
C ARG A 96 -11.96 -26.73 -12.97
N LYS A 97 -11.04 -27.53 -13.51
CA LYS A 97 -10.62 -27.46 -14.92
C LYS A 97 -11.80 -27.70 -15.86
N LYS A 98 -12.66 -28.69 -15.59
CA LYS A 98 -13.85 -28.96 -16.40
C LYS A 98 -14.84 -27.79 -16.38
N VAL A 99 -15.12 -27.22 -15.20
CA VAL A 99 -16.02 -26.06 -15.07
C VAL A 99 -15.45 -24.85 -15.81
N LYS A 100 -14.14 -24.60 -15.68
CA LYS A 100 -13.46 -23.53 -16.41
C LYS A 100 -13.61 -23.69 -17.93
N LEU A 101 -13.33 -24.88 -18.46
CA LEU A 101 -13.46 -25.15 -19.89
C LEU A 101 -14.91 -25.05 -20.40
N ASP A 102 -15.88 -25.48 -19.60
CA ASP A 102 -17.31 -25.35 -19.90
C ASP A 102 -17.75 -23.87 -19.95
N LEU A 103 -17.29 -23.06 -18.98
CA LEU A 103 -17.53 -21.61 -18.98
C LEU A 103 -16.89 -20.92 -20.18
N GLU A 104 -15.61 -21.17 -20.45
CA GLU A 104 -14.91 -20.60 -21.61
C GLU A 104 -15.55 -21.02 -22.94
N ALA A 105 -16.07 -22.25 -23.03
CA ALA A 105 -16.82 -22.71 -24.20
C ALA A 105 -18.12 -21.91 -24.37
N ARG A 106 -18.91 -21.77 -23.30
CA ARG A 106 -20.15 -20.97 -23.33
C ARG A 106 -19.89 -19.50 -23.66
N GLU A 107 -18.86 -18.89 -23.07
CA GLU A 107 -18.48 -17.51 -23.37
C GLU A 107 -18.06 -17.35 -24.82
N ARG A 108 -17.29 -18.30 -25.37
CA ARG A 108 -16.91 -18.30 -26.78
C ARG A 108 -18.12 -18.42 -27.70
N GLU A 109 -19.04 -19.33 -27.41
CA GLU A 109 -20.29 -19.48 -28.17
C GLU A 109 -21.13 -18.20 -28.12
N ALA A 110 -21.30 -17.60 -26.93
CA ALA A 110 -22.00 -16.33 -26.78
C ALA A 110 -21.30 -15.22 -27.57
N GLN A 111 -19.98 -15.12 -27.49
CA GLN A 111 -19.18 -14.12 -28.20
C GLN A 111 -19.27 -14.25 -29.73
N THR A 112 -19.42 -15.48 -30.24
CA THR A 112 -19.67 -15.72 -31.68
C THR A 112 -21.08 -15.39 -32.12
N ARG A 113 -22.06 -15.47 -31.21
CA ARG A 113 -23.46 -15.09 -31.49
C ARG A 113 -23.67 -13.59 -31.50
N VAL A 114 -22.90 -12.85 -30.68
CA VAL A 114 -22.90 -11.39 -30.71
C VAL A 114 -22.17 -10.92 -31.97
N THR A 115 -22.90 -10.33 -32.90
CA THR A 115 -22.31 -9.78 -34.12
C THR A 115 -21.44 -8.56 -33.80
N GLU A 116 -20.49 -8.25 -34.66
CA GLU A 116 -19.67 -7.03 -34.51
C GLU A 116 -20.54 -5.75 -34.57
N GLU A 117 -21.69 -5.82 -35.23
CA GLU A 117 -22.67 -4.74 -35.30
C GLU A 117 -23.35 -4.52 -33.94
N ASP A 118 -23.74 -5.60 -33.25
CA ASP A 118 -24.32 -5.52 -31.89
C ASP A 118 -23.31 -4.92 -30.89
N LYS A 119 -22.04 -5.33 -30.97
CA LYS A 119 -20.96 -4.77 -30.14
C LYS A 119 -20.76 -3.28 -30.42
N ALA A 120 -20.74 -2.89 -31.68
CA ALA A 120 -20.61 -1.50 -32.08
C ALA A 120 -21.80 -0.66 -31.61
N GLN A 121 -23.01 -1.21 -31.64
CA GLN A 121 -24.22 -0.53 -31.17
C GLN A 121 -24.18 -0.32 -29.65
N VAL A 122 -23.85 -1.35 -28.88
CA VAL A 122 -23.66 -1.23 -27.42
C VAL A 122 -22.58 -0.20 -27.10
N ALA A 123 -21.43 -0.25 -27.78
CA ALA A 123 -20.35 0.71 -27.57
C ALA A 123 -20.76 2.16 -27.89
N ARG A 124 -21.60 2.38 -28.91
CA ARG A 124 -22.15 3.71 -29.23
C ARG A 124 -23.08 4.20 -28.13
N THR A 125 -24.01 3.37 -27.68
CA THR A 125 -24.94 3.73 -26.59
C THR A 125 -24.20 4.06 -25.30
N LEU A 126 -23.19 3.27 -24.94
CA LEU A 126 -22.38 3.49 -23.74
C LEU A 126 -21.56 4.79 -23.83
N LYS A 127 -20.98 5.08 -25.01
CA LYS A 127 -20.26 6.34 -25.24
C LYS A 127 -21.17 7.55 -25.10
N GLN A 128 -22.38 7.48 -25.63
CA GLN A 128 -23.37 8.56 -25.50
C GLN A 128 -23.73 8.81 -24.04
N GLU A 129 -23.95 7.76 -23.26
CA GLU A 129 -24.29 7.90 -21.84
C GLU A 129 -23.11 8.47 -21.03
N ILE A 130 -21.87 8.05 -21.32
CA ILE A 130 -20.68 8.63 -20.68
C ILE A 130 -20.57 10.12 -20.99
N ILE A 131 -20.75 10.52 -22.24
CA ILE A 131 -20.71 11.94 -22.64
C ILE A 131 -21.79 12.73 -21.91
N ARG A 132 -23.01 12.19 -21.85
CA ARG A 132 -24.12 12.80 -21.13
C ARG A 132 -23.80 13.00 -19.65
N LEU A 133 -23.28 11.97 -18.97
CA LEU A 133 -22.91 12.04 -17.56
C LEU A 133 -21.81 13.09 -17.32
N LEU A 134 -20.80 13.15 -18.18
CA LEU A 134 -19.74 14.16 -18.10
C LEU A 134 -20.27 15.59 -18.28
N GLU A 135 -21.22 15.80 -19.20
CA GLU A 135 -21.86 17.09 -19.38
C GLU A 135 -22.76 17.47 -18.19
N GLU A 136 -23.46 16.50 -17.61
CA GLU A 136 -24.28 16.71 -16.40
C GLU A 136 -23.39 17.08 -15.21
N GLU A 137 -22.28 16.38 -14.99
CA GLU A 137 -21.30 16.72 -13.94
C GLU A 137 -20.64 18.09 -14.19
N SER A 138 -20.28 18.42 -15.43
CA SER A 138 -19.70 19.72 -15.77
C SER A 138 -20.65 20.88 -15.47
N ARG A 139 -21.93 20.74 -15.80
CA ARG A 139 -22.96 21.76 -15.50
C ARG A 139 -23.12 21.94 -14.00
N GLN A 140 -23.16 20.85 -13.24
CA GLN A 140 -23.28 20.93 -11.78
C GLN A 140 -22.08 21.63 -11.15
N LEU A 141 -20.87 21.34 -11.64
CA LEU A 141 -19.65 21.99 -11.17
C LEU A 141 -19.64 23.48 -11.49
N GLU A 142 -20.03 23.87 -12.71
CA GLU A 142 -20.14 25.28 -13.10
C GLU A 142 -21.17 26.04 -12.27
N GLU A 143 -22.32 25.43 -12.00
CA GLU A 143 -23.36 26.02 -11.14
C GLU A 143 -22.84 26.22 -9.72
N GLN A 144 -22.13 25.25 -9.15
CA GLN A 144 -21.49 25.40 -7.84
C GLN A 144 -20.43 26.51 -7.85
N GLN A 145 -19.58 26.58 -8.88
CA GLN A 145 -18.60 27.66 -9.00
C GLN A 145 -19.27 29.03 -9.11
N ARG A 146 -20.37 29.12 -9.84
CA ARG A 146 -21.14 30.35 -9.99
C ARG A 146 -21.77 30.79 -8.68
N GLN A 147 -22.39 29.87 -7.94
CA GLN A 147 -22.94 30.16 -6.61
C GLN A 147 -21.84 30.68 -5.66
N VAL A 148 -20.66 30.06 -5.68
CA VAL A 148 -19.51 30.52 -4.89
C VAL A 148 -19.05 31.91 -5.33
N GLN A 149 -18.92 32.17 -6.63
CA GLN A 149 -18.54 33.50 -7.14
C GLN A 149 -19.57 34.57 -6.78
N GLU A 150 -20.86 34.24 -6.83
CA GLU A 150 -21.94 35.15 -6.49
C GLU A 150 -21.96 35.46 -4.99
N GLN A 151 -21.73 34.45 -4.13
CA GLN A 151 -21.53 34.65 -2.69
C GLN A 151 -20.34 35.57 -2.40
N ILE A 152 -19.19 35.34 -3.05
CA ILE A 152 -18.00 36.20 -2.91
C ILE A 152 -18.33 37.63 -3.34
N LYS A 153 -19.02 37.81 -4.47
CA LYS A 153 -19.39 39.12 -4.98
C LYS A 153 -20.38 39.83 -4.05
N ALA A 154 -21.39 39.12 -3.54
CA ALA A 154 -22.35 39.66 -2.58
C ALA A 154 -21.67 40.08 -1.27
N GLU A 155 -20.80 39.23 -0.72
CA GLU A 155 -19.99 39.54 0.46
C GLU A 155 -19.10 40.77 0.22
N MET A 156 -18.43 40.83 -0.94
CA MET A 156 -17.59 41.97 -1.31
C MET A 156 -18.40 43.26 -1.45
N THR A 157 -19.61 43.19 -2.03
CA THR A 157 -20.50 44.35 -2.20
C THR A 157 -21.06 44.83 -0.85
N GLN A 158 -21.36 43.90 0.06
CA GLN A 158 -21.80 44.20 1.42
C GLN A 158 -20.67 44.84 2.24
N ARG A 159 -19.43 44.35 2.10
CA ARG A 159 -18.24 44.99 2.69
C ARG A 159 -18.02 46.41 2.16
N LEU A 160 -18.19 46.62 0.85
CA LEU A 160 -18.10 47.95 0.22
C LEU A 160 -19.20 48.91 0.72
N GLN A 161 -20.44 48.44 0.93
CA GLN A 161 -21.51 49.27 1.48
C GLN A 161 -21.35 49.55 2.99
N GLY A 162 -20.75 48.63 3.74
CA GLY A 162 -20.39 48.84 5.15
C GLY A 162 -19.21 49.79 5.39
N GLN A 163 -18.46 50.17 4.35
CA GLN A 163 -17.26 51.01 4.42
C GLN A 163 -17.52 52.50 4.07
N SER A 164 -18.70 53.03 4.40
CA SER A 164 -18.97 54.49 4.32
C SER A 164 -18.78 55.23 5.66
N ALA A 165 -18.24 54.57 6.69
CA ALA A 165 -17.79 55.23 7.91
C ALA A 165 -16.71 54.37 8.60
N SER A 166 -15.57 55.00 8.87
CA SER A 166 -14.36 54.49 9.57
C SER A 166 -13.28 53.80 8.74
N ASP A 167 -12.12 54.45 8.78
CA ASP A 167 -10.75 53.94 8.72
C ASP A 167 -10.14 53.56 7.36
N ALA A 168 -9.56 54.59 6.75
CA ALA A 168 -8.37 54.48 5.93
C ALA A 168 -7.16 54.09 6.82
N VAL A 169 -6.81 52.80 6.85
CA VAL A 169 -5.45 52.34 7.17
C VAL A 169 -5.06 51.25 6.17
N ASP A 170 -4.06 51.58 5.38
CA ASP A 170 -3.39 50.78 4.35
C ASP A 170 -3.00 49.37 4.85
N GLY A 171 -3.66 48.36 4.30
CA GLY A 171 -3.39 46.95 4.52
C GLY A 171 -2.94 46.25 3.25
N THR A 172 -2.04 46.87 2.47
CA THR A 172 -1.32 46.15 1.42
C THR A 172 -0.59 44.97 2.07
N LEU A 173 -1.05 43.74 1.77
CA LEU A 173 -0.41 42.47 2.19
C LEU A 173 1.01 42.41 1.61
N SER A 174 1.96 43.09 2.25
CA SER A 174 3.31 43.21 1.73
C SER A 174 4.08 41.93 2.04
N ALA A 175 4.49 41.20 1.00
CA ALA A 175 5.32 39.99 1.12
C ALA A 175 6.77 40.35 1.45
N LYS A 176 6.96 41.14 2.52
CA LYS A 176 8.25 41.65 3.00
C LYS A 176 8.79 40.75 4.11
N LEU A 177 9.98 40.24 3.88
CA LEU A 177 10.73 39.41 4.81
C LEU A 177 11.97 40.16 5.30
N LYS A 178 12.26 40.03 6.59
CA LYS A 178 13.54 40.40 7.20
C LYS A 178 14.44 39.18 7.28
N LEU A 179 15.63 39.36 6.75
CA LEU A 179 16.74 38.43 6.78
C LEU A 179 17.70 38.84 7.89
N LYS A 180 18.22 37.88 8.65
CA LYS A 180 19.22 38.11 9.69
C LYS A 180 20.26 36.99 9.70
N TRP A 181 21.54 37.37 9.66
CA TRP A 181 22.70 36.48 9.71
C TRP A 181 23.76 37.02 10.67
N LYS A 182 24.75 36.19 11.02
CA LYS A 182 25.86 36.64 11.87
C LYS A 182 26.81 37.54 11.06
N TYR A 183 27.23 38.65 11.65
CA TYR A 183 28.09 39.66 11.03
C TYR A 183 29.22 40.04 11.99
N LYS A 184 30.44 40.18 11.46
CA LYS A 184 31.61 40.73 12.18
C LYS A 184 31.90 42.12 11.62
N LYS A 185 32.17 43.09 12.50
CA LYS A 185 32.33 44.51 12.15
C LYS A 185 33.55 44.76 11.23
N ASP A 186 34.56 43.90 11.30
CA ASP A 186 35.81 43.99 10.54
C ASP A 186 35.84 43.10 9.29
N ASP A 187 34.68 42.60 8.84
CA ASP A 187 34.56 41.70 7.70
C ASP A 187 33.97 42.42 6.49
N GLU A 188 34.81 42.69 5.48
CA GLU A 188 34.43 43.31 4.20
C GLU A 188 33.44 42.43 3.42
N THR A 189 33.42 41.11 3.66
CA THR A 189 32.56 40.16 2.95
C THR A 189 31.12 40.12 3.49
N ARG A 190 30.79 40.97 4.47
CA ARG A 190 29.45 41.07 5.09
C ARG A 190 28.91 39.72 5.56
N GLY A 191 29.79 38.82 6.00
CA GLY A 191 29.45 37.47 6.43
C GLY A 191 29.08 36.51 5.28
N GLY A 192 29.53 36.80 4.06
CA GLY A 192 29.30 36.01 2.83
C GLY A 192 28.03 36.36 2.06
N TYR A 193 27.21 37.29 2.57
CA TYR A 193 25.92 37.65 1.98
C TYR A 193 25.99 39.00 1.25
N THR A 194 26.46 38.94 0.00
CA THR A 194 26.33 40.06 -0.95
C THR A 194 24.91 40.11 -1.54
N GLU A 195 24.59 41.22 -2.23
CA GLU A 195 23.30 41.37 -2.90
C GLU A 195 23.04 40.23 -3.89
N ASP A 196 24.05 39.88 -4.68
CA ASP A 196 23.94 38.82 -5.69
C ASP A 196 23.70 37.44 -5.06
N VAL A 197 24.38 37.14 -3.95
CA VAL A 197 24.21 35.86 -3.25
C VAL A 197 22.81 35.75 -2.66
N LEU A 198 22.31 36.83 -2.04
CA LEU A 198 20.95 36.86 -1.50
C LEU A 198 19.89 36.79 -2.59
N ARG A 199 20.07 37.48 -3.72
CA ARG A 199 19.18 37.35 -4.87
C ARG A 199 19.18 35.92 -5.42
N MET A 200 20.34 35.30 -5.58
CA MET A 200 20.46 33.93 -6.07
C MET A 200 19.75 32.92 -5.15
N LEU A 201 19.90 33.05 -3.84
CA LEU A 201 19.22 32.17 -2.87
C LEU A 201 17.70 32.34 -2.90
N LEU A 202 17.21 33.59 -2.90
CA LEU A 202 15.79 33.89 -2.78
C LEU A 202 15.02 33.70 -4.09
N GLN A 203 15.66 33.93 -5.25
CA GLN A 203 15.05 33.77 -6.57
C GLN A 203 14.55 32.34 -6.82
N LYS A 204 15.12 31.33 -6.11
CA LYS A 204 14.70 29.92 -6.19
C LYS A 204 13.23 29.72 -5.78
N TYR A 205 12.71 30.55 -4.88
CA TYR A 205 11.34 30.43 -4.35
C TYR A 205 10.36 31.32 -5.09
N GLY A 206 10.84 32.38 -5.74
CA GLY A 206 10.05 33.27 -6.59
C GLY A 206 10.75 34.60 -6.86
N GLN A 207 10.08 35.46 -7.62
CA GLN A 207 10.66 36.74 -8.05
C GLN A 207 10.72 37.74 -6.88
N VAL A 208 11.93 38.26 -6.62
CA VAL A 208 12.20 39.29 -5.60
C VAL A 208 12.13 40.67 -6.25
N THR A 209 11.20 41.51 -5.81
CA THR A 209 10.97 42.86 -6.34
C THR A 209 11.94 43.88 -5.75
N HIS A 210 12.12 43.87 -4.43
CA HIS A 210 13.04 44.76 -3.73
C HIS A 210 13.92 43.98 -2.77
N LEU A 211 15.23 44.25 -2.77
CA LEU A 211 16.18 43.69 -1.81
C LEU A 211 17.04 44.83 -1.27
N LEU A 212 17.02 45.01 0.05
CA LEU A 212 17.71 46.09 0.73
C LEU A 212 18.58 45.54 1.86
N ILE A 213 19.90 45.65 1.71
CA ILE A 213 20.87 45.16 2.71
C ILE A 213 21.26 46.31 3.65
N SER A 214 21.24 46.06 4.95
CA SER A 214 21.78 47.01 5.92
C SER A 214 23.31 46.93 5.94
N SER A 215 23.98 48.07 5.77
CA SER A 215 25.45 48.16 5.87
C SER A 215 25.97 48.13 7.30
N LYS A 216 25.10 48.34 8.29
CA LYS A 216 25.49 48.49 9.72
C LYS A 216 25.27 47.22 10.54
N LYS A 217 24.51 46.26 10.03
CA LYS A 217 24.10 45.01 10.71
C LYS A 217 23.94 43.91 9.67
N GLY A 218 24.17 42.65 10.05
CA GLY A 218 23.90 41.47 9.20
C GLY A 218 22.41 41.23 9.00
N THR A 219 21.72 42.17 8.36
CA THR A 219 20.28 42.13 8.10
C THR A 219 19.94 42.66 6.72
N ALA A 220 18.96 42.04 6.05
CA ALA A 220 18.38 42.54 4.81
C ALA A 220 16.86 42.51 4.87
N ILE A 221 16.22 43.25 3.97
CA ILE A 221 14.78 43.23 3.75
C ILE A 221 14.57 42.80 2.29
N ALA A 222 13.78 41.75 2.08
CA ALA A 222 13.42 41.27 0.75
C ALA A 222 11.90 41.36 0.59
N GLU A 223 11.44 41.89 -0.54
CA GLU A 223 10.05 41.91 -0.95
C GLU A 223 9.85 40.95 -2.12
N PHE A 224 8.85 40.09 -2.02
CA PHE A 224 8.50 39.13 -3.07
C PHE A 224 7.28 39.61 -3.86
N SER A 225 7.21 39.24 -5.15
CA SER A 225 6.02 39.50 -5.97
C SER A 225 4.82 38.63 -5.57
N SER A 226 5.05 37.48 -4.92
CA SER A 226 4.02 36.55 -4.49
C SER A 226 4.18 36.20 -3.02
N PHE A 227 3.07 36.23 -2.29
CA PHE A 227 3.01 35.80 -0.90
C PHE A 227 3.43 34.32 -0.74
N LYS A 228 3.03 33.46 -1.69
CA LYS A 228 3.36 32.04 -1.66
C LYS A 228 4.87 31.79 -1.80
N ALA A 229 5.54 32.62 -2.60
CA ALA A 229 7.00 32.58 -2.75
C ALA A 229 7.70 32.97 -1.44
N ALA A 230 7.23 34.01 -0.77
CA ALA A 230 7.75 34.41 0.54
C ALA A 230 7.54 33.33 1.62
N GLU A 231 6.37 32.67 1.65
CA GLU A 231 6.10 31.55 2.56
C GLU A 231 7.07 30.38 2.32
N MET A 232 7.31 30.01 1.06
CA MET A 232 8.25 28.95 0.70
C MET A 232 9.68 29.29 1.10
N ALA A 233 10.10 30.56 0.95
CA ALA A 233 11.43 31.01 1.36
C ALA A 233 11.62 30.90 2.89
N VAL A 234 10.63 31.32 3.70
CA VAL A 234 10.71 31.22 5.17
C VAL A 234 10.80 29.77 5.64
N ARG A 235 10.08 28.84 4.98
CA ARG A 235 10.05 27.43 5.38
C ARG A 235 11.31 26.65 5.02
N ASN A 236 11.94 26.98 3.89
CA ASN A 236 12.95 26.10 3.29
C ASN A 236 14.35 26.71 3.27
N GLU A 237 14.49 28.02 3.43
CA GLU A 237 15.79 28.68 3.32
C GLU A 237 16.51 28.76 4.67
N SER A 238 17.75 28.28 4.69
CA SER A 238 18.62 28.31 5.88
C SER A 238 19.94 29.05 5.64
N GLY A 239 20.16 29.54 4.41
CA GLY A 239 21.32 30.33 4.02
C GLY A 239 22.55 29.50 3.64
N LEU A 240 23.69 30.17 3.61
CA LEU A 240 25.01 29.59 3.38
C LEU A 240 25.39 28.63 4.52
N LEU A 241 25.96 27.49 4.15
CA LEU A 241 26.43 26.46 5.09
C LEU A 241 27.45 26.98 6.12
N SER A 242 28.22 28.01 5.77
CA SER A 242 29.23 28.64 6.64
C SER A 242 28.64 29.65 7.64
N ASN A 243 27.47 30.21 7.35
CA ASN A 243 26.83 31.25 8.16
C ASN A 243 25.32 31.20 7.96
N PRO A 244 24.54 30.50 8.79
CA PRO A 244 23.12 30.35 8.57
C PRO A 244 22.37 31.69 8.67
N LEU A 245 21.32 31.80 7.85
CA LEU A 245 20.42 32.93 7.75
C LEU A 245 19.06 32.56 8.38
N THR A 246 18.42 33.54 9.02
CA THR A 246 17.05 33.43 9.52
C THR A 246 16.13 34.42 8.81
N LEU A 247 14.94 33.97 8.40
CA LEU A 247 13.92 34.79 7.75
C LEU A 247 12.71 34.98 8.68
N SER A 248 12.22 36.21 8.81
CA SER A 248 11.05 36.57 9.62
C SER A 248 10.18 37.59 8.89
N TRP A 249 8.86 37.54 9.03
CA TRP A 249 7.95 38.50 8.40
C TRP A 249 8.14 39.93 8.94
N LEU A 250 8.10 40.93 8.05
CA LEU A 250 8.05 42.36 8.40
C LEU A 250 6.63 42.88 8.20
N GLY A 251 5.83 42.76 9.25
CA GLY A 251 4.41 43.13 9.27
C GLY A 251 3.59 42.12 10.07
N THR A 252 2.28 42.32 10.14
CA THR A 252 1.38 41.27 10.61
C THR A 252 1.58 40.05 9.70
N PRO A 253 2.00 38.89 10.22
CA PRO A 253 1.89 37.66 9.44
C PRO A 253 0.42 37.59 9.01
N PRO A 254 0.10 37.23 7.75
CA PRO A 254 -1.29 37.02 7.41
C PRO A 254 -1.88 36.03 8.40
N PRO A 255 -3.19 36.14 8.68
CA PRO A 255 -3.87 35.18 9.54
C PRO A 255 -3.35 33.82 9.11
N SER A 256 -2.68 33.16 10.06
CA SER A 256 -2.21 31.82 9.85
C SER A 256 -3.42 31.11 9.26
N THR A 257 -3.21 30.33 8.20
CA THR A 257 -4.07 29.19 7.97
C THR A 257 -4.01 28.42 9.28
N VAL A 258 -4.91 28.79 10.20
CA VAL A 258 -5.35 27.94 11.28
C VAL A 258 -5.73 26.72 10.48
N GLN A 259 -4.96 25.66 10.70
CA GLN A 259 -5.49 24.34 10.55
C GLN A 259 -6.71 24.33 11.48
N GLU A 260 -7.84 24.79 10.97
CA GLU A 260 -9.09 24.14 11.27
C GLU A 260 -8.89 22.72 10.75
N ASN A 261 -8.44 21.88 11.67
CA ASN A 261 -8.96 20.54 11.75
C ASN A 261 -10.49 20.64 11.67
N CYS A 262 -11.03 20.57 10.46
CA CYS A 262 -12.27 19.85 10.25
C CYS A 262 -11.98 18.39 10.59
N SER A 263 -12.04 18.12 11.90
CA SER A 263 -12.24 16.77 12.41
C SER A 263 -13.70 16.41 12.14
N TRP A 264 -14.00 16.03 10.90
CA TRP A 264 -14.89 14.90 10.72
C TRP A 264 -13.99 13.67 10.80
N SER A 265 -13.92 13.12 12.00
CA SER A 265 -13.29 11.84 12.28
C SER A 265 -14.02 10.74 11.53
N TYR A 266 -13.62 10.50 10.28
CA TYR A 266 -13.70 9.15 9.74
C TYR A 266 -12.56 8.37 10.37
N VAL A 267 -12.88 7.51 11.33
CA VAL A 267 -11.95 6.54 11.92
C VAL A 267 -11.54 5.57 10.80
N SER A 268 -10.54 5.95 10.02
CA SER A 268 -9.78 5.03 9.18
C SER A 268 -8.67 4.43 10.02
N THR A 269 -9.05 3.51 10.90
CA THR A 269 -8.12 2.50 11.41
C THR A 269 -7.84 1.51 10.30
N HIS A 270 -6.95 1.82 9.35
CA HIS A 270 -6.18 0.79 8.66
C HIS A 270 -4.82 1.35 8.28
N SER A 271 -3.84 1.00 9.12
CA SER A 271 -2.44 0.87 8.77
C SER A 271 -2.34 0.30 7.35
N VAL A 272 -1.70 1.06 6.45
CA VAL A 272 -1.30 0.59 5.13
C VAL A 272 -0.38 -0.61 5.34
N PRO A 273 -0.75 -1.84 4.95
CA PRO A 273 0.24 -2.88 4.78
C PRO A 273 0.98 -2.52 3.49
N SER A 274 2.31 -2.45 3.62
CA SER A 274 3.25 -2.64 2.52
C SER A 274 2.68 -3.58 1.47
N GLN A 275 2.87 -3.25 0.20
CA GLN A 275 2.52 -4.09 -0.95
C GLN A 275 3.18 -5.48 -0.83
N GLY A 276 2.53 -6.36 -0.08
CA GLY A 276 2.67 -7.79 -0.20
C GLY A 276 1.93 -8.18 -1.46
N SER A 277 2.68 -8.61 -2.47
CA SER A 277 2.18 -9.31 -3.65
C SER A 277 1.04 -10.25 -3.25
N VAL A 278 -0.18 -9.98 -3.73
CA VAL A 278 -1.31 -10.91 -3.62
C VAL A 278 -0.99 -12.11 -4.52
N GLN A 279 -0.40 -13.15 -3.92
CA GLN A 279 0.08 -14.33 -4.65
C GLN A 279 -1.02 -15.41 -4.83
N SER A 280 -2.25 -15.18 -4.37
CA SER A 280 -3.31 -16.21 -4.37
C SER A 280 -4.71 -15.64 -4.61
N GLU A 281 -5.45 -16.30 -5.50
CA GLU A 281 -6.84 -16.00 -5.90
C GLU A 281 -7.82 -15.98 -4.70
N ARG A 282 -7.54 -16.78 -3.65
CA ARG A 282 -8.34 -16.79 -2.41
C ARG A 282 -8.24 -15.50 -1.60
N ASP A 283 -7.10 -14.81 -1.66
CA ASP A 283 -6.87 -13.60 -0.88
C ASP A 283 -7.63 -12.43 -1.50
N PHE A 284 -7.74 -12.42 -2.83
CA PHE A 284 -8.57 -11.47 -3.57
C PHE A 284 -10.05 -11.70 -3.32
N GLU A 285 -10.52 -12.96 -3.37
CA GLU A 285 -11.91 -13.31 -3.08
C GLU A 285 -12.31 -12.92 -1.65
N SER A 286 -11.44 -13.16 -0.67
CA SER A 286 -11.66 -12.75 0.73
C SER A 286 -11.75 -11.24 0.89
N LEU A 287 -10.92 -10.48 0.17
CA LEU A 287 -10.93 -9.02 0.21
C LEU A 287 -12.20 -8.43 -0.42
N VAL A 288 -12.65 -9.00 -1.53
CA VAL A 288 -13.89 -8.60 -2.21
C VAL A 288 -15.10 -8.88 -1.32
N MET A 289 -15.17 -10.05 -0.69
CA MET A 289 -16.26 -10.40 0.24
C MET A 289 -16.28 -9.50 1.48
N MET A 290 -15.13 -9.09 1.99
CA MET A 290 -15.03 -8.13 3.09
C MET A 290 -15.59 -6.76 2.70
N LYS A 291 -15.24 -6.26 1.51
CA LYS A 291 -15.74 -4.98 0.99
C LYS A 291 -17.25 -5.02 0.73
N MET A 292 -17.77 -6.12 0.18
CA MET A 292 -19.21 -6.32 -0.02
C MET A 292 -19.98 -6.30 1.30
N ARG A 293 -19.45 -6.92 2.35
CA ARG A 293 -20.05 -6.90 3.70
C ARG A 293 -20.11 -5.49 4.27
N GLN A 294 -19.01 -4.74 4.18
CA GLN A 294 -18.96 -3.35 4.65
C GLN A 294 -19.91 -2.43 3.88
N ALA A 295 -20.06 -2.66 2.57
CA ALA A 295 -21.02 -1.92 1.75
C ALA A 295 -22.47 -2.22 2.16
N ALA A 296 -22.81 -3.49 2.42
CA ALA A 296 -24.12 -3.89 2.89
C ALA A 296 -24.46 -3.32 4.28
N GLU A 297 -23.50 -3.31 5.20
CA GLU A 297 -23.69 -2.68 6.53
C GLU A 297 -23.91 -1.17 6.42
N ARG A 298 -23.17 -0.48 5.55
CA ARG A 298 -23.40 0.95 5.27
C ARG A 298 -24.77 1.22 4.67
N GLN A 299 -25.23 0.38 3.74
CA GLN A 299 -26.58 0.50 3.16
C GLN A 299 -27.66 0.34 4.23
N LYS A 300 -27.51 -0.66 5.11
CA LYS A 300 -28.44 -0.90 6.19
C LYS A 300 -28.49 0.26 7.20
N LEU A 301 -27.34 0.89 7.47
CA LEU A 301 -27.27 2.07 8.32
C LEU A 301 -27.99 3.28 7.69
N MET A 302 -27.80 3.48 6.38
CA MET A 302 -28.48 4.55 5.64
C MET A 302 -29.99 4.33 5.59
N GLU A 303 -30.45 3.09 5.37
CA GLU A 303 -31.87 2.74 5.37
C GLU A 303 -32.50 2.94 6.76
N GLN A 304 -31.75 2.67 7.83
CA GLN A 304 -32.20 2.93 9.19
C GLN A 304 -32.34 4.43 9.48
N MET A 305 -31.36 5.24 9.07
CA MET A 305 -31.45 6.71 9.21
C MET A 305 -32.62 7.30 8.42
N GLN A 306 -32.84 6.84 7.19
CA GLN A 306 -33.97 7.29 6.36
C GLN A 306 -35.33 6.97 7.00
N ARG A 307 -35.46 5.80 7.63
CA ARG A 307 -36.68 5.41 8.32
C ARG A 307 -36.92 6.24 9.60
N GLU A 308 -35.85 6.53 10.35
CA GLU A 308 -35.92 7.41 11.53
C GLU A 308 -36.28 8.86 11.14
N ASP A 309 -35.78 9.36 10.01
CA ASP A 309 -36.14 10.69 9.47
C ASP A 309 -37.59 10.75 8.95
N GLU A 310 -38.15 9.65 8.41
CA GLU A 310 -39.56 9.56 8.00
C GLU A 310 -40.52 9.54 9.20
N ASP A 311 -40.16 8.83 10.27
CA ASP A 311 -40.95 8.76 11.51
C ASP A 311 -40.95 10.08 12.29
N LEU A 312 -39.93 10.94 12.11
CA LEU A 312 -39.85 12.28 12.71
C LEU A 312 -40.63 13.35 11.94
N ASN A 313 -41.07 13.04 10.71
CA ASN A 313 -41.78 13.97 9.82
C ASN A 313 -43.27 13.61 9.67
N THR A 314 -43.80 12.69 10.50
CA THR A 314 -45.22 12.34 10.63
C THR A 314 -45.77 12.73 11.99
#